data_AF-A0AAD9EKC5-F1
#
_entry.id   AF-A0AAD9EKC5-F1
#
_cell.length_a   1.000
_cell.length_b   1.000
_cell.length_c   1.000
_cell.angle_alpha   90.00
_cell.angle_beta   90.00
_cell.angle_gamma   90.00
#
_symmetry.space_group_name_H-M   'P 1'
#
loop_
_entity.id
_entity.type
_entity.pdbx_description
1 polymer ?
#
loop_
_entity_poly.entity_id
_entity_poly.type
_entity_poly.pdbx_seq_one_letter_code
_entity_poly.pdbx_strand_id
1 'polypeptide(L)'
;MVSGSQWGPLLFKLPPAGDLQEYYQEVTSLNRFRRDRDGNIQCLPFKMNINGVTETFEWRATKVKERRARDWWRRQPAYELVRITNLNPSAGGKRRNRPVGHSSDGGEIVAMLNAGLKFTFFGTGLIGVFGERWETMAAVTGFTVWLVEHWAYEHAAARTAQIIANAQAIQRSSARSRS
;
A
#
# COMPACT_ATOMS: atom_id res chain seq x y z
N MET A 1 -28.73 25.58 -5.63
CA MET A 1 -28.92 24.12 -5.72
C MET A 1 -28.17 23.63 -6.94
N VAL A 2 -27.00 23.01 -6.75
CA VAL A 2 -26.30 22.32 -7.84
C VAL A 2 -26.46 20.83 -7.59
N SER A 3 -27.34 20.26 -8.41
CA SER A 3 -27.63 18.84 -8.58
C SER A 3 -26.54 18.20 -9.41
N GLY A 4 -26.27 16.91 -9.18
CA GLY A 4 -25.66 16.04 -10.18
C GLY A 4 -24.24 15.62 -9.87
N SER A 5 -24.11 14.39 -9.38
CA SER A 5 -22.90 13.57 -9.36
C SER A 5 -22.10 13.63 -10.67
N GLN A 6 -20.86 14.11 -10.62
CA GLN A 6 -19.90 13.96 -11.72
C GLN A 6 -18.72 13.11 -11.25
N TRP A 7 -18.98 11.81 -11.08
CA TRP A 7 -17.94 10.79 -10.97
C TRP A 7 -17.55 10.37 -12.39
N GLY A 8 -16.47 10.92 -12.92
CA GLY A 8 -15.78 10.38 -14.10
C GLY A 8 -14.65 9.45 -13.67
N PRO A 9 -14.27 8.42 -14.45
CA PRO A 9 -13.03 7.71 -14.22
C PRO A 9 -11.87 8.70 -14.37
N LEU A 10 -11.04 8.83 -13.32
CA LEU A 10 -9.77 9.53 -13.41
C LEU A 10 -8.88 8.71 -14.36
N LEU A 11 -8.96 9.02 -15.65
CA LEU A 11 -7.98 8.60 -16.65
C LEU A 11 -6.69 9.35 -16.34
N PHE A 12 -5.77 8.68 -15.65
CA PHE A 12 -4.41 9.16 -15.46
C PHE A 12 -3.81 9.45 -16.85
N LYS A 13 -3.41 10.70 -17.11
CA LYS A 13 -2.56 11.00 -18.27
C LYS A 13 -1.20 10.39 -17.98
N LEU A 14 -0.91 9.27 -18.63
CA LEU A 14 0.44 8.72 -18.61
C LEU A 14 1.39 9.74 -19.27
N PRO A 15 2.59 9.98 -18.72
CA PRO A 15 3.57 10.82 -19.37
C PRO A 15 3.92 10.28 -20.77
N PRO A 16 4.35 11.14 -21.70
CA PRO A 16 4.75 10.73 -23.04
C PRO A 16 5.85 9.65 -22.98
N ALA A 17 5.87 8.75 -23.97
CA ALA A 17 6.62 7.49 -23.92
C ALA A 17 8.14 7.61 -23.64
N GLY A 18 8.76 8.77 -23.93
CA GLY A 18 10.18 9.02 -23.62
C GLY A 18 10.47 9.22 -22.13
N ASP A 19 9.53 9.82 -21.38
CA ASP A 19 9.66 10.04 -19.94
C ASP A 19 9.37 8.78 -19.13
N LEU A 20 8.68 7.80 -19.73
CA LEU A 20 8.31 6.56 -19.06
C LEU A 20 9.54 5.76 -18.63
N GLN A 21 10.63 5.73 -19.38
CA GLN A 21 11.82 4.94 -19.03
C GLN A 21 12.48 5.43 -17.73
N GLU A 22 12.67 6.75 -17.62
CA GLU A 22 13.21 7.40 -16.42
C GLU A 22 12.24 7.25 -15.24
N TYR A 23 10.94 7.41 -15.51
CA TYR A 23 9.87 7.19 -14.56
C TYR A 23 9.80 5.73 -14.06
N TYR A 24 9.96 4.74 -14.94
CA TYR A 24 10.03 3.32 -14.60
C TYR A 24 11.26 3.01 -13.74
N GLN A 25 12.43 3.55 -14.08
CA GLN A 25 13.64 3.40 -13.28
C GLN A 25 13.47 4.02 -11.89
N GLU A 26 12.90 5.22 -11.82
CA GLU A 26 12.59 5.92 -10.57
C GLU A 26 11.62 5.09 -9.72
N VAL A 27 10.46 4.69 -10.26
CA VAL A 27 9.48 3.82 -9.58
C VAL A 27 10.11 2.52 -9.10
N THR A 28 10.94 1.86 -9.92
CA THR A 28 11.59 0.59 -9.56
C THR A 28 12.64 0.79 -8.46
N SER A 29 13.35 1.92 -8.47
CA SER A 29 14.32 2.28 -7.42
C SER A 29 13.66 2.63 -6.08
N LEU A 30 12.43 3.18 -6.13
CA LEU A 30 11.64 3.60 -4.98
C LEU A 30 10.81 2.45 -4.38
N ASN A 31 10.44 1.46 -5.19
CA ASN A 31 9.76 0.24 -4.79
C ASN A 31 10.70 -0.75 -4.09
N ARG A 32 11.30 -0.31 -2.99
CA ARG A 32 12.02 -1.20 -2.08
C ARG A 32 11.04 -1.71 -1.04
N PHE A 33 10.96 -3.02 -0.88
CA PHE A 33 10.03 -3.65 0.06
C PHE A 33 10.78 -4.35 1.18
N ARG A 34 10.20 -4.32 2.38
CA ARG A 34 10.63 -5.15 3.51
C ARG A 34 9.42 -5.85 4.12
N ARG A 35 9.64 -6.96 4.82
CA ARG A 35 8.63 -7.51 5.73
C ARG A 35 8.81 -6.90 7.12
N ASP A 36 7.71 -6.53 7.76
CA ASP A 36 7.73 -6.15 9.16
C ASP A 36 7.71 -7.37 10.09
N ARG A 37 7.76 -7.13 11.41
CA ARG A 37 7.73 -8.19 12.44
C ARG A 37 6.47 -9.05 12.39
N ASP A 38 5.37 -8.50 11.86
CA ASP A 38 4.08 -9.19 11.72
C ASP A 38 3.97 -9.89 10.34
N GLY A 39 5.02 -9.83 9.52
CA GLY A 39 5.10 -10.46 8.20
C GLY A 39 4.44 -9.68 7.07
N ASN A 40 3.94 -8.47 7.32
CA ASN A 40 3.31 -7.64 6.28
C ASN A 40 4.39 -7.00 5.40
N ILE A 41 4.11 -6.84 4.11
CA ILE A 41 4.98 -6.06 3.25
C ILE A 41 4.81 -4.57 3.58
N GLN A 42 5.92 -3.94 3.89
CA GLN A 42 6.06 -2.50 3.98
C GLN A 42 6.85 -2.00 2.78
N CYS A 43 6.35 -0.94 2.15
CA CYS A 43 7.16 -0.16 1.23
C CYS A 43 8.15 0.65 2.05
N LEU A 44 9.42 0.65 1.65
CA LEU A 44 10.38 1.59 2.21
C LEU A 44 9.99 3.02 1.81
N PRO A 45 10.37 4.01 2.63
CA PRO A 45 10.14 5.39 2.27
C PRO A 45 10.81 5.76 0.95
N PHE A 46 10.11 6.54 0.13
CA PHE A 46 10.62 7.11 -1.10
C PHE A 46 10.74 8.63 -0.98
N LYS A 47 11.71 9.21 -1.68
CA LYS A 47 11.98 10.64 -1.67
C LYS A 47 11.62 11.27 -3.01
N MET A 48 11.09 12.47 -2.99
CA MET A 48 10.82 13.27 -4.19
C MET A 48 11.27 14.70 -3.97
N ASN A 49 11.86 15.33 -5.00
CA ASN A 49 12.08 16.77 -4.99
C ASN A 49 10.80 17.46 -5.46
N ILE A 50 10.21 18.27 -4.58
CA ILE A 50 9.00 19.03 -4.84
C ILE A 50 9.34 20.50 -4.63
N ASN A 51 9.35 21.27 -5.72
CA ASN A 51 9.64 22.71 -5.70
C ASN A 51 10.96 23.07 -4.97
N GLY A 52 12.01 22.24 -5.13
CA GLY A 52 13.30 22.45 -4.48
C GLY A 52 13.41 21.88 -3.07
N VAL A 53 12.33 21.35 -2.51
CA VAL A 53 12.30 20.72 -1.19
C VAL A 53 12.25 19.20 -1.36
N THR A 54 13.13 18.49 -0.64
CA THR A 54 13.10 17.02 -0.63
C THR A 54 12.05 16.53 0.35
N GLU A 55 10.96 15.98 -0.18
CA GLU A 55 9.90 15.33 0.59
C GLU A 55 10.10 13.82 0.65
N THR A 56 9.77 13.21 1.78
CA THR A 56 9.84 11.77 2.01
C THR A 56 8.44 11.24 2.34
N PHE A 57 8.04 10.18 1.66
CA PHE A 57 6.75 9.52 1.80
C PHE A 57 6.90 8.04 2.05
N GLU A 58 5.96 7.43 2.79
CA GLU A 58 5.97 6.01 3.13
C GLU A 58 4.56 5.44 3.01
N TRP A 59 4.39 4.37 2.24
CA TRP A 59 3.17 3.57 2.23
C TRP A 59 3.13 2.64 3.44
N ARG A 60 2.09 2.77 4.26
CA ARG A 60 1.91 2.01 5.50
C ARG A 60 0.61 1.24 5.46
N ALA A 61 0.66 -0.04 5.81
CA ALA A 61 -0.55 -0.82 5.99
C ALA A 61 -1.35 -0.29 7.18
N THR A 62 -2.65 -0.07 6.97
CA THR A 62 -3.57 0.21 8.07
C THR A 62 -3.70 -1.03 8.95
N LYS A 63 -3.70 -0.84 10.28
CA LYS A 63 -3.86 -1.94 11.23
C LYS A 63 -5.31 -2.47 11.17
N VAL A 64 -5.57 -3.48 10.35
CA VAL A 64 -6.82 -4.23 10.41
C VAL A 64 -6.72 -5.24 11.55
N LYS A 65 -7.52 -5.08 12.59
CA LYS A 65 -7.69 -6.08 13.65
C LYS A 65 -8.53 -7.24 13.08
N GLU A 66 -8.00 -8.46 13.26
CA GLU A 66 -8.56 -9.77 12.90
C GLU A 66 -8.59 -10.17 11.40
N ARG A 67 -7.72 -11.13 11.09
CA ARG A 67 -7.73 -11.90 9.83
C ARG A 67 -8.30 -13.29 10.11
N ARG A 68 -9.52 -13.56 9.64
CA ARG A 68 -9.99 -14.94 9.40
C ARG A 68 -9.92 -15.21 7.90
N ALA A 69 -9.33 -16.34 7.54
CA ALA A 69 -8.94 -16.74 6.18
C ALA A 69 -10.08 -16.76 5.13
N ARG A 70 -11.34 -16.67 5.54
CA ARG A 70 -12.50 -16.94 4.65
C ARG A 70 -12.86 -15.78 3.70
N ASP A 71 -12.50 -14.54 4.02
CA ASP A 71 -12.86 -13.35 3.21
C ASP A 71 -11.66 -12.44 2.92
N TRP A 72 -10.54 -13.02 2.51
CA TRP A 72 -9.27 -12.30 2.32
C TRP A 72 -9.36 -11.15 1.31
N TRP A 73 -10.16 -11.29 0.25
CA TRP A 73 -10.38 -10.25 -0.78
C TRP A 73 -11.25 -9.07 -0.30
N ARG A 74 -12.12 -9.29 0.70
CA ARG A 74 -12.98 -8.24 1.31
C ARG A 74 -12.32 -7.52 2.49
N ARG A 75 -11.19 -8.03 2.98
CA ARG A 75 -10.44 -7.49 4.13
C ARG A 75 -9.00 -7.10 3.76
N GLN A 76 -8.78 -6.74 2.48
CA GLN A 76 -7.48 -6.25 2.03
C GLN A 76 -7.05 -5.06 2.89
N PRO A 77 -5.80 -5.03 3.39
CA PRO A 77 -5.33 -3.89 4.16
C PRO A 77 -5.44 -2.65 3.27
N ALA A 78 -6.08 -1.61 3.78
CA ALA A 78 -5.92 -0.31 3.16
C ALA A 78 -4.48 0.15 3.41
N TYR A 79 -3.86 0.76 2.42
CA TYR A 79 -2.56 1.40 2.58
C TYR A 79 -2.76 2.90 2.67
N GLU A 80 -2.07 3.55 3.59
CA GLU A 80 -2.01 5.00 3.74
C GLU A 80 -0.63 5.48 3.28
N LEU A 81 -0.59 6.49 2.43
CA LEU A 81 0.64 7.19 2.08
C LEU A 81 0.84 8.31 3.10
N VAL A 82 1.92 8.22 3.86
CA VAL A 82 2.24 9.17 4.91
C VAL A 82 3.43 10.02 4.49
N ARG A 83 3.31 11.33 4.58
CA ARG A 83 4.42 12.28 4.49
C ARG A 83 5.18 12.29 5.82
N ILE A 84 6.46 11.96 5.78
CA ILE A 84 7.30 11.77 6.98
C ILE A 84 8.44 12.80 7.09
N THR A 85 8.59 13.70 6.11
CA THR A 85 9.60 14.78 6.13
C THR A 85 9.50 15.66 7.39
N ASN A 86 8.27 16.01 7.77
CA ASN A 86 7.97 16.91 8.89
C ASN A 86 6.94 16.24 9.79
N LEU A 87 7.39 15.24 10.56
CA LEU A 87 6.54 14.65 11.59
C LEU A 87 6.13 15.75 12.58
N ASN A 88 4.85 15.83 12.90
CA ASN A 88 4.35 16.69 13.96
C ASN A 88 4.09 15.82 15.20
N PRO A 89 5.00 15.77 16.19
CA PRO A 89 4.86 14.89 17.35
C PRO A 89 3.57 15.18 18.15
N SER A 90 3.12 16.44 18.16
CA SER A 90 1.88 16.88 18.80
C SER A 90 0.62 16.38 18.07
N ALA A 91 0.74 16.03 16.79
CA ALA A 91 -0.33 15.40 16.00
C ALA A 91 -0.29 13.87 16.05
N GLY A 92 0.61 13.26 16.84
CA GLY A 92 0.71 11.82 17.03
C GLY A 92 -0.21 11.26 18.13
N GLY A 93 -0.02 9.99 18.47
CA GLY A 93 -0.67 9.35 19.63
C GLY A 93 -1.91 8.49 19.31
N LYS A 94 -2.70 8.20 20.36
CA LYS A 94 -3.87 7.31 20.28
C LYS A 94 -4.91 7.88 19.31
N ARG A 95 -5.50 7.02 18.45
CA ARG A 95 -6.47 7.43 17.41
C ARG A 95 -7.57 8.39 17.90
N ARG A 96 -8.09 8.17 19.11
CA ARG A 96 -9.14 9.00 19.73
C ARG A 96 -8.71 10.44 20.07
N ASN A 97 -7.41 10.69 20.22
CA ASN A 97 -6.85 12.00 20.60
C ASN A 97 -6.11 12.65 19.42
N ARG A 98 -6.10 11.98 18.26
CA ARG A 98 -5.29 12.37 17.12
C ARG A 98 -6.10 13.20 16.14
N PRO A 99 -5.52 14.28 15.55
CA PRO A 99 -6.15 14.96 14.42
C PRO A 99 -6.49 13.98 13.29
N VAL A 100 -7.62 14.22 12.62
CA VAL A 100 -7.98 13.49 11.41
C VAL A 100 -6.88 13.71 10.35
N GLY A 101 -6.61 12.70 9.53
CA GLY A 101 -5.60 12.80 8.47
C GLY A 101 -4.14 12.69 8.94
N HIS A 102 -3.88 12.32 10.19
CA HIS A 102 -2.51 12.06 10.68
C HIS A 102 -2.33 10.58 11.06
N SER A 103 -1.09 10.10 11.04
CA SER A 103 -0.63 8.77 11.48
C SER A 103 -0.22 8.78 12.97
N SER A 104 -0.03 7.62 13.61
CA SER A 104 0.24 7.52 15.06
C SER A 104 1.53 8.18 15.52
N ASP A 105 2.48 8.34 14.61
CA ASP A 105 3.76 9.04 14.77
C ASP A 105 3.67 10.53 14.39
N GLY A 106 2.48 11.02 14.04
CA GLY A 106 2.26 12.43 13.72
C GLY A 106 2.59 12.81 12.28
N GLY A 107 2.88 11.85 11.41
CA GLY A 107 3.00 12.09 9.97
C GLY A 107 1.64 12.35 9.32
N GLU A 108 1.61 13.21 8.31
CA GLU A 108 0.39 13.54 7.57
C GLU A 108 0.04 12.43 6.58
N ILE A 109 -1.21 11.98 6.55
CA ILE A 109 -1.73 11.06 5.53
C ILE A 109 -2.12 11.89 4.30
N VAL A 110 -1.45 11.65 3.18
CA VAL A 110 -1.58 12.43 1.94
C VAL A 110 -2.25 11.66 0.80
N ALA A 111 -2.32 10.32 0.89
CA ALA A 111 -3.14 9.50 0.01
C ALA A 111 -3.51 8.17 0.69
N MET A 112 -4.47 7.44 0.12
CA MET A 112 -4.88 6.12 0.60
C MET A 112 -5.29 5.23 -0.57
N LEU A 113 -4.94 3.95 -0.49
CA LEU A 113 -5.40 2.89 -1.37
C LEU A 113 -6.20 1.87 -0.56
N ASN A 114 -7.52 1.85 -0.76
CA ASN A 114 -8.44 1.00 -0.01
C ASN A 114 -8.65 -0.38 -0.66
N ALA A 115 -9.32 -1.27 0.07
CA ALA A 115 -9.89 -2.49 -0.48
C ALA A 115 -10.75 -2.18 -1.73
N GLY A 116 -10.59 -2.98 -2.78
CA GLY A 116 -11.22 -2.74 -4.08
C GLY A 116 -10.49 -1.72 -4.97
N LEU A 117 -9.20 -1.46 -4.72
CA LEU A 117 -8.34 -0.61 -5.55
C LEU A 117 -8.78 0.86 -5.66
N LYS A 118 -9.56 1.34 -4.68
CA LYS A 118 -9.98 2.74 -4.62
C LYS A 118 -8.85 3.60 -4.08
N PHE A 119 -8.27 4.42 -4.94
CA PHE A 119 -7.26 5.41 -4.60
C PHE A 119 -7.92 6.76 -4.24
N THR A 120 -7.40 7.46 -3.23
CA THR A 120 -7.96 8.76 -2.78
C THR A 120 -6.86 9.63 -2.18
N PHE A 121 -6.81 10.91 -2.57
CA PHE A 121 -5.91 11.89 -1.97
C PHE A 121 -6.46 12.47 -0.65
N PHE A 122 -5.56 12.84 0.24
CA PHE A 122 -5.87 13.41 1.56
C PHE A 122 -4.94 14.59 1.88
N GLY A 123 -5.34 15.42 2.85
CA GLY A 123 -4.50 16.50 3.37
C GLY A 123 -3.93 17.39 2.26
N THR A 124 -2.65 17.70 2.35
CA THR A 124 -1.87 18.42 1.35
C THR A 124 -1.90 17.76 -0.03
N GLY A 125 -1.95 16.42 -0.09
CA GLY A 125 -2.08 15.68 -1.35
C GLY A 125 -3.39 15.96 -2.10
N LEU A 126 -4.48 16.27 -1.38
CA LEU A 126 -5.76 16.61 -2.00
C LEU A 126 -5.81 18.05 -2.53
N ILE A 127 -5.01 18.94 -1.95
CA ILE A 127 -4.97 20.36 -2.30
C ILE A 127 -4.04 20.59 -3.52
N GLY A 128 -3.32 19.56 -3.98
CA GLY A 128 -2.48 19.60 -5.18
C GLY A 128 -1.13 20.29 -4.98
N VAL A 129 -0.70 20.54 -3.74
CA VAL A 129 0.53 21.30 -3.44
C VAL A 129 1.82 20.59 -3.92
N PHE A 130 1.73 19.28 -4.19
CA PHE A 130 2.85 18.45 -4.62
C PHE A 130 2.97 18.33 -6.16
N GLY A 131 1.94 18.74 -6.90
CA GLY A 131 1.91 18.71 -8.36
C GLY A 131 1.66 17.32 -9.00
N GLU A 132 1.35 17.34 -10.30
CA GLU A 132 0.92 16.17 -11.09
C GLU A 132 1.93 15.01 -11.09
N ARG A 133 3.24 15.32 -11.09
CA ARG A 133 4.29 14.30 -11.03
C ARG A 133 4.19 13.49 -9.73
N TRP A 134 3.98 14.16 -8.60
CA TRP A 134 3.80 13.48 -7.32
C TRP A 134 2.50 12.67 -7.29
N GLU A 135 1.41 13.21 -7.83
CA GLU A 135 0.12 12.50 -7.89
C GLU A 135 0.24 11.18 -8.65
N THR A 136 0.94 11.21 -9.79
CA THR A 136 1.24 10.01 -10.60
C THR A 136 2.11 9.03 -9.82
N MET A 137 3.18 9.51 -9.17
CA MET A 137 4.07 8.66 -8.37
C MET A 137 3.37 8.03 -7.19
N ALA A 138 2.50 8.78 -6.50
CA ALA A 138 1.68 8.28 -5.41
C ALA A 138 0.77 7.14 -5.90
N ALA A 139 0.05 7.34 -7.01
CA ALA A 139 -0.80 6.29 -7.59
C ALA A 139 0.02 5.03 -7.95
N VAL A 140 1.09 5.20 -8.73
CA VAL A 140 1.90 4.08 -9.23
C VAL A 140 2.54 3.28 -8.10
N THR A 141 3.14 3.96 -7.12
CA THR A 141 3.75 3.28 -5.95
C THR A 141 2.68 2.58 -5.10
N GLY A 142 1.50 3.19 -4.93
CA GLY A 142 0.38 2.57 -4.20
C GLY A 142 -0.11 1.27 -4.86
N PHE A 143 -0.32 1.29 -6.18
CA PHE A 143 -0.71 0.08 -6.93
C PHE A 143 0.40 -0.97 -6.93
N THR A 144 1.67 -0.56 -6.95
CA THR A 144 2.79 -1.50 -6.86
C THR A 144 2.82 -2.21 -5.50
N VAL A 145 2.60 -1.48 -4.41
CA VAL A 145 2.48 -2.07 -3.06
C VAL A 145 1.38 -3.12 -3.01
N TRP A 146 0.20 -2.80 -3.55
CA TRP A 146 -0.91 -3.73 -3.61
C TRP A 146 -0.57 -4.98 -4.43
N LEU A 147 0.03 -4.81 -5.62
CA LEU A 147 0.40 -5.92 -6.50
C LEU A 147 1.39 -6.87 -5.84
N VAL A 148 2.43 -6.32 -5.20
CA VAL A 148 3.47 -7.10 -4.52
C VAL A 148 2.90 -7.85 -3.31
N GLU A 149 2.05 -7.22 -2.51
CA GLU A 149 1.37 -7.89 -1.38
C GLU A 149 0.46 -9.01 -1.89
N HIS A 150 -0.32 -8.75 -2.95
CA HIS A 150 -1.22 -9.74 -3.54
C HIS A 150 -0.45 -10.97 -4.03
N TRP A 151 0.61 -10.75 -4.81
CA TRP A 151 1.46 -11.83 -5.32
C TRP A 151 2.13 -12.60 -4.18
N ALA A 152 2.63 -11.92 -3.15
CA ALA A 152 3.25 -12.57 -2.01
C ALA A 152 2.27 -13.45 -1.22
N TYR A 153 1.01 -13.04 -1.05
CA TYR A 153 -0.03 -13.86 -0.41
C TYR A 153 -0.35 -15.11 -1.23
N GLU A 154 -0.54 -14.98 -2.55
CA GLU A 154 -0.85 -16.11 -3.42
C GLU A 154 0.26 -17.17 -3.38
N HIS A 155 1.52 -16.73 -3.47
CA HIS A 155 2.67 -17.64 -3.43
C HIS A 155 2.85 -18.29 -2.05
N ALA A 156 2.55 -17.57 -0.96
CA ALA A 156 2.58 -18.14 0.38
C ALA A 156 1.48 -19.20 0.57
N ALA A 157 0.25 -18.90 0.13
CA ALA A 157 -0.89 -19.83 0.21
C ALA A 157 -0.63 -21.11 -0.61
N ALA A 158 -0.10 -20.98 -1.82
CA ALA A 158 0.27 -22.11 -2.67
C ALA A 158 1.33 -23.00 -2.00
N ARG A 159 2.37 -22.40 -1.40
CA ARG A 159 3.40 -23.15 -0.65
C ARG A 159 2.83 -23.90 0.55
N THR A 160 1.97 -23.26 1.34
CA THR A 160 1.33 -23.92 2.49
C THR A 160 0.43 -25.08 2.03
N ALA A 161 -0.35 -24.90 0.97
CA ALA A 161 -1.19 -25.96 0.41
C ALA A 161 -0.35 -27.17 -0.04
N GLN A 162 0.79 -26.92 -0.70
CA GLN A 162 1.71 -27.98 -1.11
C GLN A 162 2.30 -28.73 0.09
N ILE A 163 2.72 -28.02 1.15
CA ILE A 163 3.25 -28.63 2.37
C ILE A 163 2.19 -29.52 3.03
N ILE A 164 0.94 -29.05 3.13
CA ILE A 164 -0.17 -29.82 3.69
C ILE A 164 -0.45 -31.07 2.85
N ALA A 165 -0.49 -30.94 1.51
CA ALA A 165 -0.68 -32.07 0.61
C ALA A 165 0.42 -33.12 0.76
N ASN A 166 1.68 -32.70 0.88
CA ASN A 166 2.82 -33.59 1.11
C ASN A 166 2.72 -34.30 2.46
N ALA A 167 2.36 -33.58 3.53
CA ALA A 167 2.19 -34.17 4.86
C ALA A 167 1.06 -35.21 4.88
N GLN A 168 -0.06 -34.94 4.21
CA GLN A 168 -1.17 -35.88 4.07
C GLN A 168 -0.79 -37.12 3.26
N ALA A 169 0.01 -36.95 2.19
CA ALA A 169 0.50 -38.07 1.39
C ALA A 169 1.41 -39.00 2.21
N ILE A 170 2.29 -38.45 3.05
CA ILE A 170 3.17 -39.21 3.96
C ILE A 170 2.34 -39.96 5.03
N GLN A 171 1.31 -39.33 5.58
CA GLN A 171 0.42 -40.00 6.55
C GLN A 171 -0.35 -41.16 5.90
N ARG A 172 -0.80 -41.00 4.65
CA ARG A 172 -1.50 -42.06 3.91
C ARG A 172 -0.59 -43.22 3.55
N SER A 173 0.66 -42.96 3.14
CA SER A 173 1.62 -44.02 2.82
C SER A 173 2.05 -44.82 4.06
N SER A 174 2.26 -44.14 5.20
CA SER A 174 2.62 -44.79 6.47
C SER A 174 1.46 -45.58 7.10
N ALA A 175 0.20 -45.18 6.88
CA ALA A 175 -0.97 -45.97 7.28
C ALA A 175 -1.11 -47.26 6.46
N ARG A 176 -0.75 -47.22 5.16
CA ARG A 176 -0.86 -48.36 4.22
C ARG A 176 0.25 -49.41 4.38
N SER A 177 1.39 -49.05 4.97
CA SER A 177 2.49 -49.98 5.24
C SER A 177 2.37 -50.71 6.59
N ARG A 178 1.36 -50.35 7.41
CA ARG A 178 1.11 -50.95 8.74
C ARG A 178 -0.11 -51.90 8.76
N SER A 179 -0.86 -52.00 7.65
CA SER A 179 -1.91 -52.98 7.40
C SER A 179 -1.35 -54.16 6.62
#